data_AF-A0A1G2XGK5-F1
#
_entry.id   AF-A0A1G2XGK5-F1
#
_cell.length_a   1.000
_cell.length_b   1.000
_cell.length_c   1.000
_cell.angle_alpha   90.00
_cell.angle_beta   90.00
_cell.angle_gamma   90.00
#
_symmetry.space_group_name_H-M   'P 1'
#
loop_
_entity.id
_entity.type
_entity.pdbx_description
1 polymer ?
#
loop_
_entity_poly.entity_id
_entity_poly.type
_entity_poly.pdbx_seq_one_letter_code
_entity_poly.pdbx_strand_id
1 'polypeptide(L)'
;MIEVSVALIILGMLAATVLVIINKAVDTVVVWQTKMEAFEIIRENMEQLLAKSSVSDMLEYGTSETNPDITWETTVESFYEPITNKMWVRAVCSAEFPDPNGEQQKIELTQWLTGLSQKQIMQILEQKQKLAEYEAQFGDANGANYQENLESQDSSQRDTQQQDSRTNSESQSSDSAGDAELQKFLEEVRKRETGN
;
A
#
# COMPACT_ATOMS: atom_id res chain seq x y z
N MET A 1 1.46 -70.41 16.46
CA MET A 1 0.35 -69.43 16.31
C MET A 1 0.64 -68.14 17.08
N ILE A 2 0.97 -68.18 18.38
CA ILE A 2 1.27 -66.98 19.18
C ILE A 2 2.40 -66.12 18.59
N GLU A 3 3.49 -66.73 18.13
CA GLU A 3 4.61 -66.00 17.51
C GLU A 3 4.19 -65.20 16.28
N VAL A 4 3.32 -65.77 15.44
CA VAL A 4 2.78 -65.11 14.24
C VAL A 4 1.88 -63.94 14.64
N SER A 5 1.05 -64.12 15.68
CA SER A 5 0.23 -63.04 16.23
C SER A 5 1.07 -61.87 16.75
N VAL A 6 2.16 -62.14 17.46
CA VAL A 6 3.06 -61.09 17.97
C VAL A 6 3.77 -60.36 16.83
N ALA A 7 4.24 -61.07 15.82
CA ALA A 7 4.88 -60.46 14.65
C ALA A 7 3.94 -59.50 13.91
N LEU A 8 2.66 -59.87 13.76
CA LEU A 8 1.66 -59.01 13.12
C LEU A 8 1.36 -57.75 13.93
N ILE A 9 1.34 -57.84 15.27
CA ILE A 9 1.12 -56.67 16.13
C ILE A 9 2.27 -55.66 15.98
N ILE A 10 3.52 -56.14 16.03
CA ILE A 10 4.69 -55.28 15.87
C ILE A 10 4.71 -54.65 14.48
N LEU A 11 4.43 -55.43 13.43
CA LEU A 11 4.33 -54.91 12.07
C LEU A 11 3.24 -53.84 11.94
N GLY A 12 2.08 -54.05 12.56
CA GLY A 12 0.99 -53.07 12.59
C GLY A 12 1.40 -51.76 13.27
N MET A 13 2.11 -51.84 14.40
CA MET A 13 2.62 -50.64 15.09
C MET A 13 3.65 -49.88 14.24
N LEU A 14 4.55 -50.59 13.56
CA LEU A 14 5.54 -49.98 12.65
C LEU A 14 4.87 -49.36 11.42
N ALA A 15 3.89 -50.05 10.82
CA ALA A 15 3.13 -49.52 9.69
C ALA A 15 2.36 -48.25 10.08
N ALA A 16 1.73 -48.23 11.25
CA ALA A 16 1.03 -47.05 11.75
C ALA A 16 1.97 -45.86 11.99
N THR A 17 3.17 -46.10 12.55
CA THR A 17 4.15 -45.02 12.75
C THR A 17 4.65 -44.43 11.45
N VAL A 18 4.95 -45.27 10.45
CA VAL A 18 5.36 -44.80 9.11
C VAL A 18 4.25 -43.97 8.46
N LEU A 19 3.00 -44.43 8.53
CA LEU A 19 1.88 -43.70 7.92
C LEU A 19 1.69 -42.31 8.54
N VAL A 20 1.86 -42.18 9.86
CA VAL A 20 1.79 -40.88 10.55
C VAL A 20 2.90 -39.93 10.08
N ILE A 21 4.12 -40.43 9.87
CA ILE A 21 5.24 -39.62 9.36
C ILE A 21 4.95 -39.13 7.94
N ILE A 22 4.41 -40.00 7.08
CA ILE A 22 4.05 -39.65 5.70
C ILE A 22 2.99 -38.55 5.69
N ASN A 23 1.92 -38.67 6.49
CA ASN A 23 0.88 -37.64 6.55
C ASN A 23 1.47 -36.28 6.91
N LYS A 24 2.32 -36.21 7.95
CA LYS A 24 3.00 -34.97 8.34
C LYS A 24 3.92 -34.42 7.24
N ALA A 25 4.59 -35.30 6.50
CA ALA A 25 5.46 -34.89 5.40
C ALA A 25 4.65 -34.30 4.24
N VAL A 26 3.50 -34.89 3.89
CA VAL A 26 2.60 -34.38 2.85
C VAL A 26 2.08 -33.00 3.23
N ASP A 27 1.60 -32.81 4.47
CA ASP A 27 1.12 -31.51 4.93
C ASP A 27 2.21 -30.44 4.79
N THR A 28 3.44 -30.78 5.21
CA THR A 28 4.59 -29.88 5.08
C THR A 28 4.85 -29.49 3.63
N VAL A 29 4.81 -30.45 2.69
CA VAL A 29 5.07 -30.20 1.26
C VAL A 29 4.04 -29.24 0.66
N VAL A 30 2.76 -29.37 1.03
CA VAL A 30 1.69 -28.47 0.57
C VAL A 30 1.94 -27.03 1.04
N VAL A 31 2.36 -26.85 2.29
CA VAL A 31 2.74 -25.54 2.82
C VAL A 31 3.88 -24.93 2.01
N TRP A 32 4.92 -25.71 1.73
CA TRP A 32 6.07 -25.24 0.96
C TRP A 32 5.69 -24.79 -0.45
N GLN A 33 4.77 -25.51 -1.11
CA GLN A 33 4.29 -25.14 -2.44
C GLN A 33 3.57 -23.79 -2.43
N THR A 34 2.61 -23.61 -1.54
CA THR A 34 1.83 -22.36 -1.42
C THR A 34 2.72 -21.18 -1.04
N LYS A 35 3.66 -21.42 -0.11
CA LYS A 35 4.68 -20.44 0.28
C LYS A 35 5.58 -20.03 -0.88
N MET A 36 5.98 -20.98 -1.73
CA MET A 36 6.82 -20.69 -2.88
C MET A 36 6.09 -19.82 -3.90
N GLU A 37 4.81 -20.12 -4.16
CA GLU A 37 3.96 -19.33 -5.04
C GLU A 37 3.78 -17.89 -4.52
N ALA A 38 3.46 -17.74 -3.24
CA ALA A 38 3.37 -16.42 -2.58
C ALA A 38 4.70 -15.65 -2.68
N PHE A 39 5.83 -16.34 -2.50
CA PHE A 39 7.15 -15.73 -2.64
C PHE A 39 7.45 -15.31 -4.09
N GLU A 40 7.08 -16.12 -5.08
CA GLU A 40 7.27 -15.79 -6.50
C GLU A 40 6.51 -14.53 -6.89
N ILE A 41 5.27 -14.36 -6.42
CA ILE A 41 4.46 -13.15 -6.64
C ILE A 41 5.13 -11.93 -6.01
N ILE A 42 5.53 -12.02 -4.73
CA ILE A 42 6.21 -10.93 -4.05
C ILE A 42 7.52 -10.57 -4.77
N ARG A 43 8.27 -11.57 -5.23
CA ARG A 43 9.52 -11.39 -5.97
C ARG A 43 9.27 -10.70 -7.29
N GLU A 44 8.26 -11.11 -8.05
CA GLU A 44 7.88 -10.50 -9.31
C GLU A 44 7.48 -9.03 -9.11
N ASN A 45 6.63 -8.75 -8.12
CA ASN A 45 6.24 -7.38 -7.79
C ASN A 45 7.45 -6.51 -7.43
N MET A 46 8.39 -7.07 -6.65
CA MET A 46 9.63 -6.39 -6.30
C MET A 46 10.52 -6.18 -7.55
N GLU A 47 10.61 -7.14 -8.45
CA GLU A 47 11.35 -7.01 -9.71
C GLU A 47 10.76 -5.93 -10.61
N GLN A 48 9.43 -5.88 -10.72
CA GLN A 48 8.73 -4.82 -11.46
C GLN A 48 8.99 -3.45 -10.84
N LEU A 49 8.93 -3.36 -9.51
CA LEU A 49 9.20 -2.12 -8.78
C LEU A 49 10.64 -1.64 -8.99
N LEU A 50 11.62 -2.54 -8.92
CA LEU A 50 13.03 -2.24 -9.13
C LEU A 50 13.36 -1.93 -10.60
N ALA A 51 12.56 -2.41 -11.55
CA ALA A 51 12.70 -2.11 -12.97
C ALA A 51 12.14 -0.73 -13.36
N LYS A 52 11.24 -0.14 -12.54
CA LYS A 52 10.71 1.21 -12.77
C LYS A 52 11.85 2.24 -12.67
N SER A 53 11.93 3.16 -13.64
CA SER A 53 12.99 4.19 -13.71
C SER A 53 12.88 5.26 -12.62
N SER A 54 11.69 5.42 -12.03
CA SER A 54 11.41 6.30 -10.90
C SER A 54 10.38 5.65 -9.99
N VAL A 55 10.60 5.75 -8.68
CA VAL A 55 9.68 5.22 -7.67
C VAL A 55 9.14 6.39 -6.86
N SER A 56 7.81 6.48 -6.76
CA SER A 56 7.09 7.40 -5.88
C SER A 56 6.45 6.61 -4.75
N ASP A 57 5.97 7.31 -3.71
CA ASP A 57 5.12 6.70 -2.68
C ASP A 57 3.90 6.08 -3.40
N MET A 58 3.68 4.77 -3.21
CA MET A 58 2.62 4.01 -3.88
C MET A 58 2.15 2.86 -3.00
N LEU A 59 0.87 2.51 -3.15
CA LEU A 59 0.22 1.36 -2.52
C LEU A 59 -0.55 0.62 -3.62
N GLU A 60 -0.09 -0.58 -3.95
CA GLU A 60 -0.73 -1.48 -4.92
C GLU A 60 -1.19 -2.75 -4.19
N TYR A 61 -2.37 -3.26 -4.53
CA TYR A 61 -2.91 -4.49 -3.97
C TYR A 61 -3.53 -5.35 -5.08
N GLY A 62 -3.52 -6.66 -4.87
CA GLY A 62 -4.14 -7.58 -5.80
C GLY A 62 -4.26 -8.99 -5.27
N THR A 63 -4.72 -9.87 -6.14
CA THR A 63 -4.83 -11.31 -5.90
C THR A 63 -4.01 -12.04 -6.93
N SER A 64 -3.47 -13.22 -6.60
CA SER A 64 -2.80 -14.05 -7.59
C SER A 64 -3.81 -14.56 -8.64
N GLU A 65 -3.41 -14.52 -9.91
CA GLU A 65 -4.20 -15.09 -11.01
C GLU A 65 -4.19 -16.63 -10.98
N THR A 66 -3.11 -17.22 -10.45
CA THR A 66 -2.92 -18.67 -10.36
C THR A 66 -3.60 -19.25 -9.13
N ASN A 67 -3.66 -18.49 -8.03
CA ASN A 67 -4.24 -18.93 -6.78
C ASN A 67 -5.00 -17.78 -6.08
N PRO A 68 -6.34 -17.72 -6.21
CA PRO A 68 -7.13 -16.60 -5.68
C PRO A 68 -7.11 -16.50 -4.15
N ASP A 69 -6.65 -17.53 -3.44
CA ASP A 69 -6.50 -17.51 -1.99
C ASP A 69 -5.24 -16.74 -1.54
N ILE A 70 -4.35 -16.38 -2.48
CA ILE A 70 -3.17 -15.56 -2.21
C ILE A 70 -3.47 -14.11 -2.57
N THR A 71 -3.44 -13.25 -1.56
CA THR A 71 -3.56 -11.79 -1.71
C THR A 71 -2.20 -11.14 -1.54
N TRP A 72 -1.89 -10.10 -2.31
CA TRP A 72 -0.61 -9.40 -2.23
C TRP A 72 -0.78 -7.89 -2.13
N GLU A 73 0.21 -7.25 -1.52
CA GLU A 73 0.28 -5.80 -1.32
C GLU A 73 1.72 -5.33 -1.57
N THR A 74 1.89 -4.24 -2.31
CA THR A 74 3.17 -3.58 -2.56
C THR A 74 3.09 -2.14 -2.12
N THR A 75 3.95 -1.78 -1.18
CA THR A 75 3.94 -0.49 -0.49
C THR A 75 5.32 0.16 -0.59
N VAL A 76 5.37 1.39 -1.09
CA VAL A 76 6.59 2.20 -1.12
C VAL A 76 6.42 3.39 -0.20
N GLU A 77 7.36 3.54 0.72
CA GLU A 77 7.34 4.59 1.72
C GLU A 77 8.68 5.32 1.81
N SER A 78 8.58 6.64 1.96
CA SER A 78 9.67 7.51 2.38
C SER A 78 9.83 7.49 3.92
N PHE A 79 11.01 7.07 4.40
CA PHE A 79 11.39 7.04 5.81
C PHE A 79 12.47 8.06 6.13
N TYR A 80 12.30 8.80 7.23
CA TYR A 80 13.29 9.77 7.73
C TYR A 80 14.21 9.14 8.78
N GLU A 81 15.51 9.08 8.52
CA GLU A 81 16.48 8.55 9.48
C GLU A 81 16.83 9.62 10.55
N PRO A 82 16.53 9.40 11.84
CA PRO A 82 16.68 10.43 12.89
C PRO A 82 18.13 10.86 13.16
N ILE A 83 19.10 10.00 12.83
CA ILE A 83 20.50 10.19 13.21
C ILE A 83 21.26 10.94 12.11
N THR A 84 20.98 10.63 10.84
CA THR A 84 21.72 11.19 9.70
C THR A 84 20.95 12.30 8.98
N ASN A 85 19.68 12.54 9.35
CA ASN A 85 18.75 13.45 8.68
C ASN A 85 18.63 13.18 7.17
N LYS A 86 18.85 11.93 6.75
CA LYS A 86 18.68 11.48 5.36
C LYS A 86 17.33 10.81 5.21
N MET A 87 16.64 11.10 4.12
CA MET A 87 15.45 10.34 3.74
C MET A 87 15.83 9.16 2.87
N TRP A 88 15.26 8.02 3.23
CA TRP A 88 15.39 6.76 2.52
C TRP A 88 14.03 6.37 1.94
N VAL A 89 14.04 5.68 0.81
CA VAL A 89 12.84 5.02 0.30
C VAL A 89 12.97 3.53 0.51
N ARG A 90 11.96 2.92 1.14
CA ARG A 90 11.83 1.46 1.23
C ARG A 90 10.64 0.99 0.40
N ALA A 91 10.81 -0.16 -0.22
CA ALA A 91 9.74 -0.94 -0.81
C ALA A 91 9.47 -2.16 0.08
N VAL A 92 8.21 -2.39 0.41
CA VAL A 92 7.71 -3.56 1.14
C VAL A 92 6.73 -4.24 0.21
N CYS A 93 7.04 -5.44 -0.25
CA CYS A 93 6.09 -6.30 -0.98
C CYS A 93 5.71 -7.44 -0.06
N SER A 94 4.41 -7.68 0.11
CA SER A 94 3.89 -8.71 0.99
C SER A 94 2.82 -9.55 0.30
N ALA A 95 2.70 -10.80 0.72
CA ALA A 95 1.61 -11.67 0.33
C ALA A 95 1.12 -12.49 1.52
N GLU A 96 -0.18 -12.71 1.55
CA GLU A 96 -0.90 -13.46 2.55
C GLU A 96 -1.50 -14.70 1.91
N PHE A 97 -1.43 -15.83 2.62
CA PHE A 97 -1.93 -17.12 2.14
C PHE A 97 -2.39 -17.99 3.32
N PRO A 98 -3.40 -18.86 3.13
CA PRO A 98 -3.86 -19.77 4.17
C PRO A 98 -2.92 -20.97 4.33
N ASP A 99 -2.59 -21.32 5.57
CA ASP A 99 -1.96 -22.59 5.93
C ASP A 99 -3.01 -23.73 5.91
N PRO A 100 -2.65 -25.02 5.75
CA PRO A 100 -3.52 -26.19 5.94
C PRO A 100 -4.34 -26.20 7.24
N ASN A 101 -3.93 -25.47 8.28
CA ASN A 101 -4.72 -25.31 9.51
C ASN A 101 -5.79 -24.19 9.43
N GLY A 102 -5.86 -23.47 8.31
CA GLY A 102 -6.74 -22.33 8.07
C GLY A 102 -6.23 -21.00 8.64
N GLU A 103 -4.99 -20.96 9.14
CA GLU A 103 -4.37 -19.73 9.66
C GLU A 103 -3.76 -18.93 8.51
N GLN A 104 -3.98 -17.61 8.50
CA GLN A 104 -3.36 -16.72 7.52
C GLN A 104 -1.87 -16.53 7.84
N GLN A 105 -1.02 -16.84 6.88
CA GLN A 105 0.42 -16.64 6.94
C GLN A 105 0.81 -15.48 6.02
N LYS A 106 1.75 -14.65 6.46
CA LYS A 106 2.23 -13.49 5.70
C LYS A 106 3.73 -13.61 5.43
N ILE A 107 4.13 -13.35 4.18
CA ILE A 107 5.53 -13.21 3.78
C ILE A 107 5.75 -11.77 3.34
N GLU A 108 6.85 -11.18 3.78
CA GLU A 108 7.21 -9.80 3.45
C GLU A 108 8.65 -9.76 2.92
N LEU A 109 8.84 -9.07 1.81
CA LEU A 109 10.12 -8.73 1.24
C LEU A 109 10.33 -7.22 1.34
N THR A 110 11.33 -6.81 2.11
CA THR A 110 11.68 -5.40 2.29
C THR A 110 13.00 -5.10 1.59
N GLN A 111 13.01 -4.07 0.74
CA GLN A 111 14.19 -3.59 0.04
C GLN A 111 14.37 -2.08 0.23
N TRP A 112 15.58 -1.66 0.57
CA TRP A 112 15.98 -0.25 0.59
C TRP A 112 16.43 0.16 -0.83
N LEU A 113 15.79 1.17 -1.41
CA LEU A 113 16.02 1.56 -2.81
C LEU A 113 17.18 2.54 -2.93
N THR A 114 17.02 3.75 -2.42
CA THR A 114 18.03 4.81 -2.51
C THR A 114 17.90 5.79 -1.35
N GLY A 115 18.99 6.51 -1.07
CA GLY A 115 18.94 7.75 -0.29
C GLY A 115 18.53 8.90 -1.20
N LEU A 116 17.52 9.67 -0.80
CA LEU A 116 17.02 10.81 -1.59
C LEU A 116 18.02 11.97 -1.58
N SER A 117 18.19 12.65 -2.71
CA SER A 117 19.01 13.87 -2.77
C SER A 117 18.33 15.02 -2.02
N GLN A 118 19.12 15.98 -1.51
CA GLN A 118 18.61 17.11 -0.71
C GLN A 118 17.52 17.93 -1.44
N LYS A 119 17.59 18.02 -2.78
CA LYS A 119 16.56 18.67 -3.61
C LYS A 119 15.25 17.88 -3.66
N GLN A 120 15.33 16.54 -3.77
CA GLN A 120 14.14 15.67 -3.73
C GLN A 120 13.51 15.67 -2.34
N ILE A 121 14.33 15.74 -1.28
CA ILE A 121 13.85 15.87 0.10
C ILE A 121 13.05 17.16 0.29
N MET A 122 13.57 18.30 -0.19
CA MET A 122 12.85 19.58 -0.12
C MET A 122 11.52 19.54 -0.89
N GLN A 123 11.48 18.91 -2.06
CA GLN A 123 10.23 18.76 -2.83
C GLN A 123 9.18 17.91 -2.09
N ILE A 124 9.59 16.79 -1.48
CA ILE A 124 8.66 15.94 -0.70
C ILE A 124 8.16 16.68 0.55
N LEU A 125 9.04 17.42 1.23
CA LEU A 125 8.64 18.25 2.38
C LEU A 125 7.68 19.36 1.99
N GLU A 126 7.94 20.06 0.89
CA GLU A 126 7.05 21.10 0.37
C GLU A 126 5.67 20.52 -0.01
N GLN A 127 5.63 19.34 -0.63
CA GLN A 127 4.38 18.65 -0.95
C GLN A 127 3.61 18.22 0.31
N LYS A 128 4.30 17.64 1.31
CA LYS A 128 3.67 17.27 2.58
C LYS A 128 3.17 18.48 3.35
N GLN A 129 3.92 19.58 3.33
CA GLN A 129 3.51 20.83 3.97
C GLN A 129 2.30 21.44 3.27
N LYS A 130 2.27 21.50 1.93
CA LYS A 130 1.09 21.94 1.18
C LYS A 130 -0.12 21.07 1.49
N LEU A 131 0.04 19.74 1.53
CA LEU A 131 -1.05 18.82 1.92
C LEU A 131 -1.57 19.12 3.33
N ALA A 132 -0.67 19.33 4.30
CA ALA A 132 -1.04 19.69 5.67
C ALA A 132 -1.74 21.06 5.76
N GLU A 133 -1.32 22.04 4.95
CA GLU A 133 -1.97 23.35 4.85
C GLU A 133 -3.36 23.26 4.21
N TYR A 134 -3.52 22.45 3.16
CA TYR A 134 -4.83 22.13 2.59
C TYR A 134 -5.73 21.40 3.59
N GLU A 135 -5.19 20.42 4.32
CA GLU A 135 -5.94 19.70 5.36
C GLU A 135 -6.33 20.62 6.52
N ALA A 136 -5.48 21.56 6.93
CA ALA A 136 -5.82 22.55 7.93
C ALA A 136 -6.87 23.57 7.44
N GLN A 137 -6.85 23.91 6.14
CA GLN A 137 -7.79 24.86 5.54
C GLN A 137 -9.17 24.26 5.21
N PHE A 138 -9.24 22.95 4.93
CA PHE A 138 -10.47 22.27 4.48
C PHE A 138 -10.93 21.13 5.40
N GLY A 139 -10.11 20.67 6.33
CA GLY A 139 -10.42 19.56 7.26
C GLY A 139 -11.48 19.89 8.31
N ASP A 140 -11.81 21.18 8.50
CA ASP A 140 -12.87 21.63 9.40
C ASP A 140 -14.25 21.70 8.71
N ALA A 141 -14.33 21.52 7.39
CA ALA A 141 -15.58 21.70 6.62
C ALA A 141 -16.41 20.42 6.40
N ASN A 142 -15.87 19.23 6.69
CA ASN A 142 -16.57 17.94 6.44
C ASN A 142 -16.92 17.14 7.71
N GLY A 143 -16.68 17.68 8.91
CA GLY A 143 -17.01 17.03 10.18
C GLY A 143 -18.47 17.17 10.64
N ALA A 144 -19.32 17.91 9.93
CA ALA A 144 -20.65 18.30 10.42
C ALA A 144 -21.83 18.02 9.47
N ASN A 145 -21.69 17.14 8.46
CA ASN A 145 -22.81 16.87 7.54
C ASN A 145 -22.89 15.42 7.01
N TYR A 146 -22.78 14.44 7.92
CA TYR A 146 -23.13 13.04 7.63
C TYR A 146 -24.16 12.49 8.63
N GLN A 147 -25.06 13.33 9.16
CA GLN A 147 -26.14 12.85 10.04
C GLN A 147 -27.53 13.43 9.75
N GLU A 148 -27.78 13.95 8.54
CA GLU A 148 -29.14 14.38 8.18
C GLU A 148 -29.39 14.27 6.67
N ASN A 149 -29.30 13.06 6.10
CA ASN A 149 -29.89 12.76 4.79
C ASN A 149 -30.03 11.25 4.51
N LEU A 150 -30.47 10.47 5.49
CA LEU A 150 -30.90 9.07 5.27
C LEU A 150 -32.40 8.82 5.55
N GLU A 151 -33.15 9.84 5.95
CA GLU A 151 -34.60 9.76 6.08
C GLU A 151 -35.23 10.84 5.19
N SER A 152 -35.43 10.53 3.90
CA SER A 152 -36.52 11.03 3.03
C SER A 152 -36.17 10.84 1.55
N GLN A 153 -36.07 9.60 1.08
CA GLN A 153 -36.17 9.34 -0.36
C GLN A 153 -36.68 7.93 -0.65
N ASP A 154 -37.89 7.66 -0.14
CA ASP A 154 -38.78 6.70 -0.78
C ASP A 154 -40.17 7.33 -0.87
N SER A 155 -40.43 8.00 -1.99
CA SER A 155 -41.67 7.83 -2.76
C SER A 155 -41.82 8.91 -3.84
N SER A 156 -42.04 8.41 -5.06
CA SER A 156 -42.88 8.99 -6.11
C SER A 156 -42.23 9.76 -7.28
N GLN A 157 -42.33 9.09 -8.44
CA GLN A 157 -42.76 9.57 -9.76
C GLN A 157 -41.71 10.30 -10.63
N ARG A 158 -41.23 9.67 -11.71
CA ARG A 158 -41.81 9.53 -13.08
C ARG A 158 -41.89 10.85 -13.87
N ASP A 159 -41.26 10.78 -15.05
CA ASP A 159 -41.39 11.62 -16.24
C ASP A 159 -40.87 13.07 -16.09
N THR A 160 -39.97 13.62 -16.90
CA THR A 160 -40.09 13.79 -18.36
C THR A 160 -38.79 14.37 -18.95
N GLN A 161 -38.43 13.88 -20.15
CA GLN A 161 -37.67 14.43 -21.29
C GLN A 161 -36.81 15.72 -21.18
N GLN A 162 -35.56 15.55 -21.63
CA GLN A 162 -34.90 16.22 -22.78
C GLN A 162 -34.97 17.75 -22.89
N GLN A 163 -33.83 18.44 -22.70
CA GLN A 163 -33.43 19.52 -23.62
C GLN A 163 -31.96 19.92 -23.52
N ASP A 164 -31.30 19.93 -24.69
CA ASP A 164 -30.02 20.57 -24.97
C ASP A 164 -30.00 22.05 -24.56
N SER A 165 -28.82 22.58 -24.16
CA SER A 165 -28.18 23.72 -24.83
C SER A 165 -26.90 24.20 -24.13
N ARG A 166 -25.91 24.48 -24.98
CA ARG A 166 -24.65 25.20 -24.73
C ARG A 166 -24.85 26.51 -23.95
N THR A 167 -23.88 26.84 -23.09
CA THR A 167 -23.31 28.20 -23.02
C THR A 167 -21.86 28.16 -22.53
N ASN A 168 -21.00 28.70 -23.39
CA ASN A 168 -19.64 29.12 -23.14
C ASN A 168 -19.69 30.45 -22.37
N SER A 169 -18.86 30.63 -21.35
CA SER A 169 -18.50 31.97 -20.86
C SER A 169 -17.19 31.90 -20.06
N GLU A 170 -16.17 32.48 -20.68
CA GLU A 170 -14.95 32.98 -20.09
C GLU A 170 -15.20 33.76 -18.80
N SER A 171 -14.23 33.70 -17.87
CA SER A 171 -13.97 34.79 -16.93
C SER A 171 -12.48 34.83 -16.60
N GLN A 172 -11.84 35.86 -17.16
CA GLN A 172 -10.51 36.33 -16.85
C GLN A 172 -10.42 36.93 -15.44
N SER A 173 -9.17 36.95 -14.95
CA SER A 173 -8.53 38.01 -14.17
C SER A 173 -9.05 38.34 -12.76
N SER A 174 -8.32 37.84 -11.78
CA SER A 174 -7.91 38.60 -10.60
C SER A 174 -6.66 37.93 -10.04
N ASP A 175 -5.54 38.66 -9.93
CA ASP A 175 -4.58 38.58 -8.82
C ASP A 175 -3.34 39.43 -9.12
N SER A 176 -3.57 40.74 -9.20
CA SER A 176 -2.52 41.77 -9.20
C SER A 176 -2.05 42.12 -7.77
N ALA A 177 -2.50 41.39 -6.75
CA ALA A 177 -2.19 41.67 -5.34
C ALA A 177 -1.03 40.84 -4.78
N GLY A 178 -0.79 39.63 -5.31
CA GLY A 178 0.27 38.73 -4.83
C GLY A 178 1.69 39.16 -5.21
N ASP A 179 1.86 39.87 -6.32
CA ASP A 179 3.18 40.28 -6.81
C ASP A 179 3.83 41.39 -5.97
N ALA A 180 3.04 42.21 -5.29
CA ALA A 180 3.56 43.28 -4.43
C ALA A 180 4.13 42.74 -3.10
N GLU A 181 3.55 41.67 -2.54
CA GLU A 181 4.06 41.03 -1.33
C GLU A 181 5.32 40.19 -1.60
N LEU A 182 5.37 39.53 -2.76
CA LEU A 182 6.56 38.77 -3.19
C LEU A 182 7.78 39.68 -3.40
N GLN A 183 7.60 40.87 -3.98
CA GLN A 183 8.71 41.80 -4.17
C GLN A 183 9.24 42.35 -2.84
N LYS A 184 8.34 42.61 -1.88
CA LYS A 184 8.71 43.10 -0.55
C LYS A 184 9.44 42.02 0.27
N PHE A 185 9.03 40.76 0.15
CA PHE A 185 9.70 39.64 0.79
C PHE A 185 11.09 39.36 0.20
N LEU A 186 11.23 39.42 -1.12
CA LEU A 186 12.52 39.23 -1.79
C LEU A 186 13.55 40.34 -1.46
N GLU A 187 13.08 41.57 -1.22
CA GLU A 187 13.94 42.67 -0.79
C GLU A 187 14.41 42.50 0.67
N GLU A 188 13.53 42.01 1.55
CA GLU A 188 13.83 41.71 2.96
C GLU A 188 14.87 40.57 3.08
N VAL A 189 14.76 39.52 2.25
CA VAL A 189 15.71 38.40 2.24
C VAL A 189 17.07 38.83 1.71
N ARG A 190 17.12 39.62 0.62
CA ARG A 190 18.39 40.14 0.08
C ARG A 190 19.13 41.01 1.09
N LYS A 191 18.41 41.82 1.88
CA LYS A 191 19.00 42.68 2.91
C LYS A 191 19.62 41.90 4.06
N ARG A 192 19.13 40.68 4.34
CA ARG A 192 19.71 39.78 5.35
C ARG A 192 20.97 39.06 4.88
N GLU A 193 21.13 38.83 3.58
CA GLU A 193 22.32 38.14 3.05
C GLU A 193 23.54 39.05 2.84
N THR A 194 23.36 40.36 2.65
CA THR A 194 24.48 41.32 2.50
C THR A 194 24.88 42.03 3.80
N GLY A 195 24.41 41.54 4.95
CA GLY A 195 24.54 42.20 6.24
C GLY A 195 25.08 41.30 7.35
N ASN A 196 26.19 40.60 7.11
CA ASN A 196 27.24 40.33 8.11
C ASN A 196 28.52 39.82 7.43
#